data_AF-A0A1G2U7D6-F1
#
_entry.id   AF-A0A1G2U7D6-F1
#
_cell.length_a   1.000
_cell.length_b   1.000
_cell.length_c   1.000
_cell.angle_alpha   90.00
_cell.angle_beta   90.00
_cell.angle_gamma   90.00
#
_symmetry.space_group_name_H-M   'P 1'
#
loop_
_entity.id
_entity.type
_entity.pdbx_description
1 polymer ?
#
loop_
_entity_poly.entity_id
_entity_poly.type
_entity_poly.pdbx_seq_one_letter_code
_entity_poly.pdbx_strand_id
1 'polypeptide(L)'
;MGKIILGFRQFILRGNAVDLTVGIVIGAAFGALVSSLVADILTPILASLTKTTDFSKLVWLLNGSEIKYGNFLNVLISFVIVSFAVYFFVVVPVTKFTRKKDEISAPTSEEIILLQDIRDTLKNR
;
A
#
# COMPACT_ATOMS: atom_id res chain seq x y z
N MET A 1 27.39 -22.81 -17.50
CA MET A 1 26.79 -21.58 -16.93
C MET A 1 25.89 -20.80 -17.89
N GLY A 2 26.28 -20.50 -19.14
CA GLY A 2 25.53 -19.57 -20.01
C GLY A 2 24.06 -19.92 -20.29
N LYS A 3 23.73 -21.22 -20.45
CA LYS A 3 22.34 -21.67 -20.66
C LYS A 3 21.41 -21.41 -19.46
N ILE A 4 21.95 -21.45 -18.24
CA ILE A 4 21.19 -21.21 -17.00
C ILE A 4 20.89 -19.72 -16.86
N ILE A 5 21.87 -18.86 -17.15
CA ILE A 5 21.71 -17.40 -17.12
C ILE A 5 20.74 -16.92 -18.22
N LEU A 6 20.80 -17.50 -19.41
CA LEU A 6 19.83 -17.23 -20.50
C LEU A 6 18.42 -17.68 -20.14
N GLY A 7 18.26 -18.88 -19.54
CA GLY A 7 16.98 -19.38 -19.07
C GLY A 7 16.38 -18.54 -17.95
N PHE A 8 17.21 -18.07 -17.00
CA PHE A 8 16.80 -17.17 -15.94
C PHE A 8 16.37 -15.79 -16.46
N ARG A 9 17.13 -15.22 -17.40
CA ARG A 9 16.76 -13.95 -18.06
C ARG A 9 15.43 -14.08 -18.80
N GLN A 10 15.21 -15.17 -19.54
CA GLN A 10 13.93 -15.44 -20.22
C GLN A 10 12.78 -15.69 -19.25
N PHE A 11 13.04 -16.21 -18.05
CA PHE A 11 12.02 -16.38 -17.00
C PHE A 11 11.60 -15.03 -16.39
N ILE A 12 12.57 -14.18 -16.03
CA ILE A 12 12.32 -12.83 -15.50
C ILE A 12 11.62 -11.96 -16.55
N LEU A 13 12.06 -12.02 -17.81
CA LEU A 13 11.49 -11.23 -18.92
C LEU A 13 10.10 -11.66 -19.39
N ARG A 14 9.44 -12.64 -18.77
CA ARG A 14 8.03 -12.97 -19.06
C ARG A 14 7.03 -11.86 -18.65
N GLY A 15 7.49 -10.63 -18.39
CA GLY A 15 6.71 -9.44 -18.03
C GLY A 15 6.16 -9.51 -16.61
N ASN A 16 5.39 -10.55 -16.32
CA ASN A 16 4.65 -10.71 -15.08
C ASN A 16 5.52 -10.80 -13.80
N ALA A 17 6.76 -11.31 -13.90
CA ALA A 17 7.63 -11.47 -12.74
C ALA A 17 8.33 -10.16 -12.33
N VAL A 18 8.73 -9.34 -13.31
CA VAL A 18 9.43 -8.06 -13.06
C VAL A 18 8.46 -7.05 -12.46
N ASP A 19 7.29 -6.88 -13.06
CA ASP A 19 6.29 -5.90 -12.61
C ASP A 19 5.77 -6.24 -11.20
N LEU A 20 5.55 -7.53 -10.92
CA LEU A 20 5.19 -8.00 -9.58
C LEU A 20 6.29 -7.71 -8.55
N THR A 21 7.55 -8.01 -8.90
CA THR A 21 8.69 -7.80 -8.00
C THR A 21 8.88 -6.30 -7.70
N VAL A 22 8.77 -5.45 -8.72
CA VAL A 22 8.84 -3.99 -8.56
C VAL A 22 7.70 -3.50 -7.66
N GLY A 23 6.48 -3.98 -7.87
CA GLY A 23 5.33 -3.67 -7.02
C GLY A 23 5.54 -4.02 -5.54
N ILE A 24 6.11 -5.21 -5.25
CA ILE A 24 6.41 -5.65 -3.89
C ILE A 24 7.48 -4.76 -3.23
N VAL A 25 8.57 -4.46 -3.95
CA VAL A 25 9.67 -3.64 -3.43
C VAL A 25 9.21 -2.21 -3.14
N ILE A 26 8.46 -1.60 -4.07
CA ILE A 26 7.90 -0.26 -3.89
C ILE A 26 6.87 -0.27 -2.75
N GLY A 27 6.01 -1.28 -2.67
CA GLY A 27 5.04 -1.43 -1.59
C GLY A 27 5.70 -1.52 -0.21
N ALA A 28 6.78 -2.29 -0.09
CA ALA A 28 7.55 -2.41 1.16
C ALA A 28 8.23 -1.08 1.54
N ALA A 29 8.90 -0.42 0.59
CA ALA A 29 9.55 0.86 0.83
C ALA A 29 8.56 1.96 1.21
N PHE A 30 7.41 2.01 0.54
CA PHE A 30 6.35 2.95 0.83
C PHE A 30 5.71 2.70 2.20
N GLY A 31 5.47 1.44 2.56
CA GLY A 31 5.01 1.05 3.88
C GLY A 31 5.96 1.51 5.00
N ALA A 32 7.27 1.35 4.79
CA ALA A 32 8.28 1.84 5.73
C ALA A 32 8.26 3.38 5.87
N LEU A 33 8.14 4.11 4.76
CA LEU A 33 8.06 5.57 4.76
C LEU A 33 6.82 6.09 5.51
N VAL A 34 5.66 5.49 5.24
CA VAL A 34 4.41 5.78 5.96
C VAL A 34 4.56 5.45 7.44
N SER A 35 5.13 4.30 7.78
CA SER A 35 5.31 3.89 9.16
C SER A 35 6.20 4.85 9.95
N SER A 36 7.28 5.35 9.34
CA SER A 36 8.16 6.35 9.95
C SER A 36 7.44 7.69 10.13
N LEU A 37 6.69 8.17 9.13
CA LEU A 37 5.88 9.39 9.27
C LEU A 37 4.92 9.29 10.47
N VAL A 38 4.31 8.13 10.69
CA VAL A 38 3.36 7.99 11.80
C VAL A 38 4.09 7.82 13.12
N ALA A 39 5.08 6.94 13.20
CA ALA A 39 5.82 6.66 14.42
C ALA A 39 6.64 7.87 14.90
N ASP A 40 7.32 8.57 13.99
CA ASP A 40 8.32 9.59 14.32
C ASP A 40 7.73 11.01 14.35
N ILE A 41 6.61 11.25 13.65
CA ILE A 41 5.99 12.58 13.59
C ILE A 41 4.61 12.57 14.26
N LEU A 42 3.68 11.72 13.85
CA LEU A 42 2.30 11.78 14.36
C LEU A 42 2.18 11.30 15.80
N THR A 43 2.78 10.16 16.15
CA THR A 43 2.73 9.60 17.52
C THR A 43 3.24 10.58 18.58
N PRO A 44 4.42 11.24 18.45
CA PRO A 44 4.87 12.20 19.45
C PRO A 44 4.00 13.46 19.52
N ILE A 45 3.47 13.95 18.40
CA ILE A 45 2.53 15.10 18.40
C ILE A 45 1.24 14.74 19.15
N LEU A 46 0.69 13.56 18.88
CA LEU A 46 -0.52 13.07 19.56
C LEU A 46 -0.26 12.76 21.03
N ALA A 47 0.92 12.24 21.37
CA ALA A 47 1.35 12.02 22.75
C ALA A 47 1.49 13.34 23.52
N SER A 48 2.00 14.38 22.87
CA SER A 48 2.08 15.72 23.46
C SER A 48 0.70 16.33 23.72
N LEU A 49 -0.28 16.07 22.85
CA LEU A 49 -1.64 16.62 22.99
C LEU A 49 -2.49 15.87 24.02
N THR A 50 -2.30 14.56 24.14
CA THR A 50 -3.13 13.70 25.01
C THR A 50 -2.55 13.49 26.40
N LYS A 51 -1.33 14.00 26.70
CA LYS A 51 -0.59 13.97 27.99
C LYS A 51 -0.35 12.58 28.60
N THR A 52 -1.04 11.54 28.16
CA THR A 52 -0.95 10.14 28.61
C THR A 52 -1.33 9.21 27.47
N THR A 53 -0.38 8.83 26.61
CA THR A 53 -0.58 7.78 25.58
C THR A 53 0.28 6.56 25.83
N ASP A 54 0.82 6.40 27.04
CA ASP A 54 1.56 5.18 27.36
C ASP A 54 0.68 4.22 28.15
N PHE A 55 -0.16 3.50 27.41
CA PHE A 55 -0.96 2.42 27.96
C PHE A 55 -0.09 1.20 28.29
N SER A 56 1.19 1.14 27.90
CA SER A 56 2.08 -0.03 28.08
C SER A 56 2.23 -0.49 29.54
N LYS A 57 1.94 0.39 30.51
CA LYS A 57 1.96 0.08 31.94
C LYS A 57 0.74 -0.72 32.42
N LEU A 58 -0.28 -0.86 31.58
CA LEU A 58 -1.46 -1.70 31.84
C LEU A 58 -1.12 -3.16 31.55
N VAL A 59 -0.81 -3.89 32.63
CA VAL A 59 -0.47 -5.31 32.61
C VAL A 59 -1.43 -6.05 33.53
N TRP A 60 -2.08 -7.09 33.01
CA TRP A 60 -2.89 -7.99 33.82
C TRP A 60 -2.05 -9.21 34.19
N LEU A 61 -1.90 -9.47 35.48
CA LEU A 61 -1.17 -10.63 35.99
C LEU A 61 -2.18 -11.77 36.19
N LEU A 62 -2.09 -12.81 35.35
CA LEU A 62 -2.90 -14.02 35.48
C LEU A 62 -1.97 -15.22 35.64
N ASN A 63 -1.99 -15.86 36.81
CA ASN A 63 -1.19 -17.06 37.13
C ASN A 63 0.30 -16.97 36.75
N GLY A 64 0.95 -15.85 37.05
CA GLY A 64 2.38 -15.64 36.77
C GLY A 64 2.71 -15.24 35.32
N SER A 65 1.69 -15.07 34.46
CA SER A 65 1.85 -14.55 33.10
C SER A 65 1.43 -13.08 33.03
N GLU A 66 2.31 -12.24 32.50
CA GLU A 66 2.08 -10.81 32.25
C GLU A 66 1.34 -10.59 30.93
N ILE A 67 0.03 -10.32 30.98
CA ILE A 67 -0.74 -9.93 29.79
C ILE A 67 -0.65 -8.42 29.62
N LYS A 68 0.22 -7.96 28.71
CA LYS A 68 0.47 -6.54 28.40
C LYS A 68 -0.55 -5.97 27.41
N TYR A 69 -1.83 -6.00 27.77
CA TYR A 69 -2.93 -5.50 26.91
C TYR A 69 -2.81 -3.99 26.61
N GLY A 70 -2.11 -3.26 27.46
CA GLY A 70 -1.74 -1.86 27.23
C GLY A 70 -0.96 -1.62 25.94
N ASN A 71 0.00 -2.49 25.63
CA ASN A 71 0.77 -2.40 24.39
C ASN A 71 -0.10 -2.67 23.15
N PHE A 72 -1.04 -3.61 23.26
CA PHE A 72 -1.98 -3.87 22.18
C PHE A 72 -2.85 -2.65 21.86
N LEU A 73 -3.33 -1.94 22.89
CA LEU A 73 -4.10 -0.71 22.70
C LEU A 73 -3.28 0.40 22.04
N ASN A 74 -2.01 0.55 22.41
CA ASN A 74 -1.08 1.47 21.74
C ASN A 74 -0.92 1.14 20.25
N VAL A 75 -0.73 -0.13 19.90
CA VAL A 75 -0.61 -0.57 18.51
C VAL A 75 -1.91 -0.33 17.74
N LEU A 76 -3.07 -0.58 18.36
CA LEU A 76 -4.38 -0.36 17.74
C LEU A 76 -4.62 1.11 17.43
N ILE A 77 -4.36 2.01 18.39
CA ILE A 77 -4.49 3.45 18.21
C ILE A 77 -3.54 3.93 17.11
N SER A 78 -2.29 3.48 17.15
CA SER A 78 -1.29 3.77 16.11
C SER A 78 -1.77 3.33 14.73
N PHE A 79 -2.31 2.11 14.61
CA PHE A 79 -2.85 1.59 13.35
C PHE A 79 -3.98 2.45 12.78
N VAL A 80 -4.90 2.92 13.63
CA VAL A 80 -6.00 3.81 13.20
C VAL A 80 -5.45 5.14 12.69
N ILE A 81 -4.46 5.71 13.38
CA ILE A 81 -3.79 6.96 12.96
C ILE A 81 -3.04 6.76 11.65
N VAL A 82 -2.25 5.68 11.50
CA VAL A 82 -1.56 5.33 10.26
C VAL A 82 -2.56 5.23 9.12
N SER A 83 -3.62 4.45 9.30
CA SER A 83 -4.64 4.22 8.27
C SER A 83 -5.31 5.51 7.84
N PHE A 84 -5.60 6.41 8.80
CA PHE A 84 -6.18 7.72 8.52
C PHE A 84 -5.21 8.64 7.77
N ALA A 85 -3.93 8.65 8.18
CA ALA A 85 -2.89 9.43 7.51
C ALA A 85 -2.66 8.94 6.07
N VAL A 86 -2.57 7.63 5.85
CA VAL A 86 -2.46 7.02 4.50
C VAL A 86 -3.68 7.38 3.66
N TYR A 87 -4.88 7.25 4.22
CA TYR A 87 -6.09 7.60 3.49
C TYR A 87 -6.07 9.06 3.03
N PHE A 88 -5.76 9.99 3.93
CA PHE A 88 -5.79 11.42 3.61
C PHE A 88 -4.63 11.90 2.72
N PHE A 89 -3.40 11.42 2.96
CA PHE A 89 -2.21 11.87 2.22
C PHE A 89 -1.89 11.05 0.98
N VAL A 90 -2.43 9.84 0.86
CA VAL A 90 -2.14 8.94 -0.27
C VAL A 90 -3.42 8.69 -1.06
N VAL A 91 -4.46 8.16 -0.42
CA VAL A 91 -5.66 7.74 -1.14
C VAL A 91 -6.44 8.93 -1.69
N VAL A 92 -6.63 10.01 -0.93
CA VAL A 92 -7.36 11.22 -1.39
C VAL A 92 -6.66 11.92 -2.57
N PRO A 93 -5.34 12.21 -2.54
CA PRO A 93 -4.69 12.81 -3.71
C PRO A 93 -4.60 11.83 -4.87
N VAL A 94 -4.31 10.54 -4.63
CA VAL A 94 -4.28 9.55 -5.70
C VAL A 94 -5.65 9.43 -6.35
N THR A 95 -6.75 9.29 -5.61
CA THR A 95 -8.11 9.25 -6.19
C THR A 95 -8.46 10.55 -6.92
N LYS A 96 -8.00 11.71 -6.45
CA LYS A 96 -8.17 12.99 -7.14
C LYS A 96 -7.37 13.09 -8.44
N PHE A 97 -6.16 12.52 -8.49
CA PHE A 97 -5.29 12.52 -9.68
C PHE A 97 -5.64 11.39 -10.67
N THR A 98 -6.03 10.22 -10.19
CA THR A 98 -6.43 9.05 -10.99
C THR A 98 -7.79 9.28 -11.63
N ARG A 99 -8.72 9.99 -10.99
CA ARG A 99 -9.97 10.42 -11.66
C ARG A 99 -9.74 11.36 -12.85
N LYS A 100 -8.53 11.95 -12.98
CA LYS A 100 -8.08 12.73 -14.14
C LYS A 100 -7.23 11.89 -15.12
N LYS A 101 -6.84 10.67 -14.74
CA LYS A 101 -5.99 9.74 -15.49
C LYS A 101 -6.71 8.44 -15.87
N ASP A 102 -7.94 8.22 -15.41
CA ASP A 102 -8.83 7.13 -15.84
C ASP A 102 -9.26 7.27 -17.31
N GLU A 103 -8.92 8.37 -17.98
CA GLU A 103 -8.95 8.49 -19.45
C GLU A 103 -7.67 7.95 -20.14
N ILE A 104 -6.60 7.62 -19.40
CA ILE A 104 -5.26 7.38 -19.97
C ILE A 104 -4.59 6.06 -19.48
N SER A 105 -5.13 5.33 -18.49
CA SER A 105 -4.43 4.16 -17.91
C SER A 105 -5.07 2.78 -18.08
N ALA A 106 -5.98 2.58 -19.02
CA ALA A 106 -5.93 1.30 -19.73
C ALA A 106 -4.76 1.42 -20.71
N PRO A 107 -3.82 0.47 -20.80
CA PRO A 107 -3.06 0.39 -22.04
C PRO A 107 -4.10 0.38 -23.13
N THR A 108 -3.95 1.23 -24.14
CA THR A 108 -4.72 1.11 -25.37
C THR A 108 -4.23 -0.18 -26.01
N SER A 109 -4.61 -1.33 -25.41
CA SER A 109 -4.41 -2.64 -25.98
C SER A 109 -5.04 -2.53 -27.34
N GLU A 110 -4.31 -2.90 -28.38
CA GLU A 110 -4.83 -2.89 -29.76
C GLU A 110 -6.20 -3.58 -29.83
N GLU A 111 -6.45 -4.54 -28.93
CA GLU A 111 -7.75 -5.14 -28.66
C GLU A 111 -8.88 -4.15 -28.31
N ILE A 112 -8.66 -3.15 -27.45
CA ILE A 112 -9.67 -2.14 -27.11
C ILE A 112 -9.97 -1.23 -28.32
N ILE A 113 -8.95 -0.91 -29.11
CA ILE A 113 -9.12 -0.14 -30.37
C ILE A 113 -9.93 -0.97 -31.37
N LEU A 114 -9.55 -2.24 -31.56
CA LEU A 114 -10.28 -3.18 -32.41
C LEU A 114 -11.72 -3.38 -31.95
N LEU A 115 -11.96 -3.47 -30.64
CA LEU A 115 -13.31 -3.60 -30.08
C LEU A 115 -14.13 -2.31 -30.27
N GLN A 116 -13.51 -1.13 -30.22
CA GLN A 116 -14.17 0.14 -30.55
C GLN A 116 -14.54 0.19 -32.03
N ASP A 117 -13.61 -0.18 -32.93
CA ASP A 117 -13.87 -0.25 -34.38
C ASP A 117 -15.00 -1.25 -34.68
N ILE A 118 -14.99 -2.44 -34.07
CA ILE A 118 -16.05 -3.45 -34.23
C ILE A 118 -17.40 -2.89 -33.75
N ARG A 119 -17.46 -2.24 -32.58
CA ARG A 119 -18.68 -1.64 -32.05
C ARG A 119 -19.24 -0.58 -32.99
N ASP A 120 -18.39 0.29 -33.52
CA ASP A 120 -18.81 1.39 -34.38
C ASP A 120 -19.24 0.89 -35.76
N THR A 121 -18.62 -0.19 -36.25
CA THR A 121 -19.04 -0.90 -37.48
C THR A 121 -20.41 -1.56 -37.31
N LEU A 122 -20.70 -2.14 -36.13
CA LEU A 122 -22.00 -2.76 -35.83
C LEU A 122 -23.12 -1.73 -35.60
N LYS A 123 -22.80 -0.55 -35.05
CA LYS A 123 -23.78 0.52 -34.83
C LYS A 123 -24.23 1.21 -36.13
N ASN A 124 -23.40 1.14 -37.17
CA ASN A 124 -23.68 1.67 -38.51
C ASN A 124 -24.34 0.65 -39.45
N ARG A 125 -24.64 -0.57 -38.99
CA ARG A 125 -25.50 -1.54 -39.68
C ARG A 125 -26.90 -1.56 -39.08
#